data_AF-A0A2W6BLG8-F1
#
_entry.id   AF-A0A2W6BLG8-F1
#
_cell.length_a   1.000
_cell.length_b   1.000
_cell.length_c   1.000
_cell.angle_alpha   90.00
_cell.angle_beta   90.00
_cell.angle_gamma   90.00
#
_symmetry.space_group_name_H-M   'P 1'
#
loop_
_entity.id
_entity.type
_entity.pdbx_description
1 polymer ?
#
loop_
_entity_poly.entity_id
_entity_poly.type
_entity_poly.pdbx_seq_one_letter_code
_entity_poly.pdbx_strand_id
1 'polypeptide(L)'
;MQLSLVNTSGKPCTRDVGAGQQETLISAGEQRIWSSDTCSNDHASNQHTLQPNEKLTYWVTWNTIISTPNCAKPDAAKAGTYQAVGRIGSKSSAPVTVTLT
;
A
#
# COMPACT_ATOMS: atom_id res chain seq x y z
N MET A 1 -9.82 1.61 -0.31
CA MET A 1 -9.05 1.09 -1.47
C MET A 1 -8.72 -0.37 -1.23
N GLN A 2 -8.52 -1.16 -2.29
CA GLN A 2 -8.23 -2.59 -2.19
C GLN A 2 -6.81 -2.87 -2.69
N LEU A 3 -5.98 -3.51 -1.85
CA LEU A 3 -4.69 -4.06 -2.24
C LEU A 3 -4.86 -5.55 -2.53
N SER A 4 -4.34 -6.00 -3.68
CA SER A 4 -4.40 -7.39 -4.11
C SER A 4 -3.00 -7.95 -4.28
N LEU A 5 -2.69 -9.03 -3.57
CA LEU A 5 -1.46 -9.80 -3.74
C LEU A 5 -1.77 -11.10 -4.46
N VAL A 6 -1.12 -11.34 -5.60
CA VAL A 6 -1.35 -12.53 -6.43
C VAL A 6 -0.03 -13.22 -6.71
N ASN A 7 0.03 -14.54 -6.52
CA ASN A 7 1.13 -15.34 -7.04
C ASN A 7 0.92 -15.61 -8.54
N THR A 8 1.60 -14.84 -9.39
CA THR A 8 1.51 -14.98 -10.85
C THR A 8 2.45 -16.05 -11.42
N SER A 9 3.15 -16.80 -10.58
CA SER A 9 4.04 -17.87 -11.01
C SER A 9 3.32 -19.22 -11.08
N GLY A 10 3.90 -20.17 -11.84
CA GLY A 10 3.38 -21.53 -11.93
C GLY A 10 3.75 -22.45 -10.75
N LYS A 11 4.32 -21.91 -9.66
CA LYS A 11 4.77 -22.72 -8.51
C LYS A 11 4.36 -22.05 -7.19
N PRO A 12 4.18 -22.83 -6.10
CA PRO A 12 3.98 -22.25 -4.79
C PRO A 12 5.16 -21.35 -4.38
N CYS A 13 4.87 -20.24 -3.69
CA CYS A 13 5.91 -19.38 -3.13
C CYS A 13 5.56 -18.90 -1.72
N THR A 14 6.55 -18.86 -0.85
CA THR A 14 6.39 -18.36 0.52
C THR A 14 6.86 -16.92 0.62
N ARG A 15 6.03 -16.04 1.19
CA ARG A 15 6.33 -14.63 1.43
C ARG A 15 5.78 -14.20 2.78
N ASP A 16 6.47 -13.26 3.40
CA ASP A 16 5.86 -12.50 4.48
C ASP A 16 4.89 -11.48 3.88
N VAL A 17 3.61 -11.66 4.20
CA VAL A 17 2.45 -10.86 3.79
C VAL A 17 1.90 -10.05 4.96
N GLY A 18 2.66 -9.89 6.04
CA GLY A 18 2.29 -9.07 7.19
C GLY A 18 2.34 -7.57 6.89
N ALA A 19 1.76 -6.77 7.80
CA ALA A 19 1.71 -5.32 7.69
C ALA A 19 3.09 -4.68 7.55
N GLY A 20 4.13 -5.22 8.21
CA GLY A 20 5.50 -4.71 8.09
C GLY A 20 6.10 -4.81 6.69
N GLN A 21 5.55 -5.70 5.84
CA GLN A 21 6.01 -5.88 4.47
C GLN A 21 5.15 -5.14 3.45
N GLN A 22 3.93 -4.75 3.80
CA GLN A 22 2.98 -4.09 2.92
C GLN A 22 3.13 -2.57 3.01
N GLU A 23 3.02 -1.86 1.88
CA GLU A 23 2.82 -0.41 1.87
C GLU A 23 1.80 -0.04 0.80
N THR A 24 0.96 0.96 1.06
CA THR A 24 0.27 1.70 0.00
C THR A 24 0.77 3.13 0.03
N LEU A 25 1.37 3.55 -1.08
CA LEU A 25 1.88 4.91 -1.29
C LEU A 25 0.93 5.67 -2.21
N ILE A 26 0.59 6.90 -1.82
CA ILE A 26 -0.17 7.85 -2.63
C ILE A 26 0.71 9.05 -2.96
N SER A 27 0.76 9.43 -4.24
CA SER A 27 1.53 10.56 -4.75
C SER A 27 0.72 11.47 -5.68
N ALA A 28 1.15 12.72 -5.79
CA ALA A 28 0.74 13.67 -6.82
C ALA A 28 1.97 14.01 -7.68
N GLY A 29 2.09 13.35 -8.84
CA GLY A 29 3.35 13.36 -9.59
C GLY A 29 4.48 12.73 -8.77
N GLU A 30 5.59 13.44 -8.64
CA GLU A 30 6.75 13.01 -7.83
C GLU A 30 6.58 13.27 -6.34
N GLN A 31 5.58 14.07 -5.95
CA GLN A 31 5.35 14.41 -4.55
C GLN A 31 4.64 13.27 -3.83
N ARG A 32 5.27 12.71 -2.79
CA ARG A 32 4.62 11.80 -1.84
C ARG A 32 3.59 12.57 -1.00
N ILE A 33 2.37 12.04 -0.97
CA ILE A 33 1.22 12.64 -0.29
C ILE A 33 0.89 11.84 0.96
N TRP A 34 0.77 10.52 0.84
CA TRP A 34 0.41 9.67 1.96
C TRP A 34 1.07 8.30 1.84
N SER A 35 1.29 7.65 2.98
CA SER A 35 1.64 6.24 3.04
C SER A 35 1.03 5.57 4.26
N SER A 36 0.66 4.31 4.10
CA SER A 36 0.26 3.44 5.19
C SER A 36 1.33 3.30 6.26
N ASP A 37 2.62 3.39 5.91
CA ASP A 37 3.72 3.00 6.79
C ASP A 37 4.19 4.18 7.65
N THR A 38 4.04 5.41 7.16
CA THR A 38 4.64 6.59 7.80
C THR A 38 4.16 6.82 9.23
N CYS A 39 2.92 6.41 9.55
CA CYS A 39 2.33 6.57 10.89
C CYS A 39 1.71 5.29 11.44
N SER A 40 1.92 4.15 10.79
CA SER A 40 1.45 2.87 11.32
C SER A 40 2.38 2.37 12.41
N ASN A 41 1.81 1.89 13.51
CA ASN A 41 2.53 1.11 14.52
C ASN A 41 2.39 -0.41 14.28
N ASP A 42 1.64 -0.81 13.25
CA ASP A 42 1.49 -2.20 12.87
C ASP A 42 2.64 -2.62 11.96
N HIS A 43 3.49 -3.50 12.50
CA HIS A 43 4.60 -4.12 11.81
C HIS A 43 4.53 -5.65 11.93
N ALA A 44 3.33 -6.20 12.11
CA ALA A 44 3.15 -7.64 12.24
C ALA A 44 3.72 -8.37 11.01
N SER A 45 4.41 -9.48 11.27
CA SER A 45 4.85 -10.44 10.25
C SER A 45 3.80 -11.53 10.08
N ASN A 46 3.60 -11.98 8.85
CA ASN A 46 2.71 -13.10 8.54
C ASN A 46 3.27 -13.89 7.35
N GLN A 47 3.92 -15.02 7.63
CA GLN A 47 4.45 -15.88 6.57
C GLN A 47 3.33 -16.71 5.95
N HIS A 48 3.08 -16.51 4.66
CA HIS A 48 2.07 -17.24 3.91
C HIS A 48 2.68 -17.95 2.70
N THR A 49 2.24 -19.18 2.43
CA THR A 49 2.60 -19.92 1.22
C THR A 49 1.47 -19.79 0.21
N LEU A 50 1.70 -18.98 -0.82
CA LEU A 50 0.76 -18.72 -1.90
C LEU A 50 0.85 -19.82 -2.95
N GLN A 51 -0.25 -20.50 -3.22
CA GLN A 51 -0.39 -21.41 -4.36
C GLN A 51 -0.39 -20.62 -5.69
N PRO A 52 -0.10 -21.26 -6.83
CA PRO A 52 -0.22 -20.62 -8.14
C PRO A 52 -1.59 -19.97 -8.32
N ASN A 53 -1.61 -18.70 -8.74
CA ASN A 53 -2.80 -17.85 -8.91
C ASN A 53 -3.60 -17.54 -7.64
N GLU A 54 -3.13 -17.94 -6.46
CA GLU A 54 -3.77 -17.56 -5.20
C GLU A 54 -3.72 -16.04 -5.03
N LYS A 55 -4.85 -15.48 -4.59
CA LYS A 55 -5.03 -14.05 -4.36
C LYS A 55 -5.38 -13.78 -2.90
N LEU A 56 -4.61 -12.93 -2.26
CA LEU A 56 -4.94 -12.31 -0.98
C LEU A 56 -5.41 -10.87 -1.22
N THR A 57 -6.37 -10.43 -0.39
CA THR A 57 -6.97 -9.10 -0.47
C THR A 57 -6.88 -8.40 0.87
N TYR A 58 -6.45 -7.15 0.84
CA TYR A 58 -6.37 -6.26 2.00
C TYR A 58 -7.09 -4.95 1.70
N TRP A 59 -7.67 -4.36 2.74
CA TRP A 59 -8.32 -3.06 2.66
C TRP A 59 -7.43 -1.99 3.23
N VAL A 60 -7.28 -0.90 2.48
CA VAL A 60 -6.48 0.26 2.87
C VAL A 60 -7.36 1.49 2.79
N THR A 61 -7.38 2.26 3.86
CA THR A 61 -8.12 3.52 3.95
C THR A 61 -7.15 4.68 4.02
N TRP A 62 -7.16 5.50 2.97
CA TRP A 62 -6.56 6.82 3.03
C TRP A 62 -7.63 7.81 3.49
N ASN A 63 -7.40 8.43 4.64
CA ASN A 63 -8.27 9.41 5.25
C ASN A 63 -8.12 10.82 4.67
N THR A 64 -7.61 10.96 3.44
CA THR A 64 -7.40 12.24 2.73
C THR A 64 -6.40 13.19 3.39
N ILE A 65 -5.54 12.66 4.24
CA ILE A 65 -4.55 13.42 5.00
C ILE A 65 -3.14 13.20 4.43
N ILE A 66 -2.30 14.24 4.49
CA ILE A 66 -0.89 14.17 4.10
C ILE A 66 -0.07 13.50 5.21
N SER A 67 0.68 12.44 4.91
CA SER A 67 1.53 11.79 5.91
C SER A 67 2.79 12.64 6.18
N THR A 68 3.09 12.93 7.45
CA THR A 68 4.33 13.61 7.87
C THR A 68 5.20 12.67 8.72
N PRO A 69 6.54 12.76 8.67
CA PRO A 69 7.43 11.82 9.39
C PRO A 69 7.23 11.74 10.91
N ASN A 70 6.69 12.80 11.53
CA ASN A 70 6.45 12.86 12.97
C ASN A 70 4.99 12.60 13.34
N CYS A 71 4.14 12.25 12.37
CA CYS A 71 2.69 12.12 12.55
C CYS A 71 2.07 13.35 13.22
N ALA A 72 2.71 14.51 13.04
CA ALA A 72 2.25 15.79 13.54
C ALA A 72 1.01 16.23 12.75
N LYS A 73 0.17 17.08 13.35
CA LYS A 73 -1.11 17.57 12.80
C LYS A 73 -1.04 17.74 11.28
N PRO A 74 -1.53 16.77 10.51
CA PRO A 74 -1.28 16.72 9.09
C PRO A 74 -2.33 17.51 8.32
N ASP A 75 -1.91 18.17 7.24
CA ASP A 75 -2.81 18.91 6.36
C ASP A 75 -3.69 17.96 5.54
N ALA A 76 -4.89 18.44 5.16
CA ALA A 76 -5.73 17.74 4.21
C ALA A 76 -5.13 17.81 2.80
N ALA A 77 -5.21 16.69 2.07
CA ALA A 77 -4.93 16.66 0.65
C ALA A 77 -6.00 17.45 -0.11
N LYS A 78 -5.57 18.13 -1.19
CA LYS A 78 -6.48 18.91 -2.04
C LYS A 78 -7.31 17.98 -2.94
N ALA A 79 -8.47 18.43 -3.39
CA ALA A 79 -9.16 17.74 -4.49
C ALA A 79 -8.24 17.66 -5.72
N GLY A 80 -8.29 16.54 -6.44
CA GLY A 80 -7.42 16.31 -7.59
C GLY A 80 -7.15 14.84 -7.88
N THR A 81 -6.18 14.61 -8.77
CA THR A 81 -5.78 13.28 -9.22
C THR A 81 -4.46 12.87 -8.57
N TYR A 82 -4.44 11.63 -8.09
CA TYR A 82 -3.34 11.01 -7.40
C TYR A 82 -3.00 9.66 -8.03
N GLN A 83 -1.82 9.13 -7.71
CA GLN A 83 -1.43 7.76 -8.03
C GLN A 83 -1.28 6.95 -6.76
N ALA A 84 -1.83 5.74 -6.75
CA ALA A 84 -1.64 4.76 -5.70
C ALA A 84 -0.73 3.62 -6.18
N VAL A 85 0.26 3.25 -5.39
CA VAL A 85 1.15 2.10 -5.61
C VAL A 85 1.13 1.22 -4.38
N GLY A 86 0.88 -0.08 -4.57
CA GLY A 86 1.01 -1.08 -3.53
C GLY A 86 2.40 -1.73 -3.56
N ARG A 87 2.99 -1.97 -2.39
CA ARG A 87 4.29 -2.65 -2.22
C ARG A 87 4.12 -3.89 -1.33
N ILE A 88 4.86 -4.94 -1.64
CA ILE A 88 5.12 -6.08 -0.75
C ILE A 88 6.61 -6.41 -0.77
N GLY A 89 7.31 -6.17 0.35
CA GLY A 89 8.76 -6.28 0.41
C GLY A 89 9.44 -5.43 -0.67
N SER A 90 10.15 -6.07 -1.59
CA SER A 90 10.83 -5.41 -2.72
C SER A 90 10.03 -5.36 -4.03
N LYS A 91 8.77 -5.78 -4.03
CA LYS A 91 7.89 -5.76 -5.20
C LYS A 91 6.87 -4.63 -5.09
N SER A 92 6.59 -3.96 -6.19
CA SER A 92 5.61 -2.88 -6.29
C SER A 92 4.65 -3.12 -7.45
N SER A 93 3.40 -2.68 -7.31
CA SER A 93 2.41 -2.71 -8.39
C SER A 93 2.71 -1.64 -9.44
N ALA A 94 2.02 -1.73 -10.58
CA ALA A 94 1.84 -0.56 -11.44
C ALA A 94 1.04 0.53 -10.69
N PRO A 95 1.26 1.82 -10.98
CA PRO A 95 0.46 2.90 -10.43
C PRO A 95 -1.01 2.82 -10.89
N VAL A 96 -1.94 3.11 -9.98
CA VAL A 96 -3.37 3.22 -10.27
C VAL A 96 -3.83 4.64 -9.98
N THR A 97 -4.65 5.21 -10.87
CA THR A 97 -5.17 6.56 -10.70
C THR A 97 -6.28 6.58 -9.64
N VAL A 98 -6.19 7.53 -8.70
CA VAL A 98 -7.19 7.80 -7.67
C VAL A 98 -7.62 9.26 -7.80
N THR A 99 -8.93 9.53 -7.80
CA THR A 99 -9.46 10.90 -7.83
C THR A 99 -10.08 11.23 -6.48
N LEU A 100 -9.68 12.36 -5.91
CA LEU A 100 -10.28 12.95 -4.71
C LEU A 100 -11.16 14.13 -5.15
N THR A 101 -12.44 14.05 -4.83
CA THR A 101 -13.48 15.04 -5.18
C THR A 101 -13.92 15.83 -3.97
#